data_AF-A0A1G7FJW1-F1
#
_entry.id   AF-A0A1G7FJW1-F1
#
_cell.length_a   1.000
_cell.length_b   1.000
_cell.length_c   1.000
_cell.angle_alpha   90.00
_cell.angle_beta   90.00
_cell.angle_gamma   90.00
#
_symmetry.space_group_name_H-M   'P 1'
#
loop_
_entity.id
_entity.type
_entity.pdbx_description
1 polymer ?
#
loop_
_entity_poly.entity_id
_entity_poly.type
_entity_poly.pdbx_seq_one_letter_code
_entity_poly.pdbx_strand_id
1 'polypeptide(L)' 'MLSPHASLLSLRDGWNAITTSLQNLIARIRDPYRPELHYMRGPGPKWHAKHAI' A
#
# COMPACT_ATOMS: atom_id res chain seq x y z
N MET A 1 7.94 38.65 -23.23
CA MET A 1 9.13 37.83 -22.95
C MET A 1 8.65 36.52 -22.33
N LEU A 2 8.63 35.43 -23.10
CA LEU A 2 8.18 34.11 -22.65
C LEU A 2 9.34 33.39 -21.95
N SER A 3 9.22 33.17 -20.65
CA SER A 3 10.26 32.55 -19.83
C SER A 3 10.43 31.05 -20.18
N PRO A 4 11.60 30.61 -20.66
CA PRO A 4 11.84 29.23 -21.10
C PRO A 4 11.98 28.22 -19.94
N HIS A 5 11.94 28.68 -18.69
CA HIS A 5 12.11 27.84 -17.50
C HIS A 5 10.83 27.08 -17.08
N ALA A 6 9.64 27.50 -17.52
CA ALA A 6 8.38 26.86 -17.13
C ALA A 6 8.24 25.43 -17.71
N SER A 7 8.74 25.22 -18.94
CA SER A 7 8.62 23.94 -19.65
C SER A 7 9.50 22.84 -19.06
N LEU A 8 10.67 23.20 -18.51
CA LEU A 8 11.60 22.25 -17.89
C LEU A 8 11.13 21.75 -16.52
N LEU A 9 10.45 22.62 -15.77
CA LEU A 9 9.86 22.25 -14.47
C LEU A 9 8.67 21.30 -14.65
N SER A 10 7.79 21.58 -15.63
CA SER A 10 6.64 20.73 -15.94
C SER A 10 7.02 19.28 -16.30
N LEU A 11 8.10 19.09 -17.06
CA LEU A 11 8.58 17.74 -17.38
C LEU A 11 9.07 17.02 -16.11
N ARG A 12 9.82 17.73 -15.26
CA ARG A 12 10.36 17.19 -14.00
C ARG A 12 9.25 16.85 -13.00
N ASP A 13 8.22 17.70 -12.90
CA ASP A 13 7.08 17.48 -12.02
C ASP A 13 6.27 16.25 -12.44
N GLY A 14 6.09 16.04 -13.75
CA GLY A 14 5.49 14.82 -14.28
C GLY A 14 6.29 13.56 -13.95
N TRP A 15 7.63 13.63 -14.09
CA TRP A 15 8.51 12.51 -13.72
C TRP A 15 8.45 12.19 -12.22
N ASN A 16 8.42 13.21 -11.37
CA ASN A 16 8.29 13.02 -9.92
C ASN A 16 6.96 12.34 -9.56
N ALA A 17 5.86 12.71 -10.21
CA ALA A 17 4.56 12.06 -9.98
C ALA A 17 4.59 10.57 -10.36
N ILE A 18 5.23 10.23 -11.48
CA ILE A 18 5.37 8.85 -11.94
C ILE A 18 6.24 8.04 -10.98
N THR A 19 7.39 8.56 -10.55
CA THR A 19 8.28 7.86 -9.62
C THR A 19 7.62 7.65 -8.26
N THR A 20 6.92 8.64 -7.72
CA THR A 20 6.14 8.51 -6.48
C THR A 20 5.05 7.45 -6.61
N SER A 21 4.30 7.44 -7.72
CA SER A 21 3.26 6.43 -7.94
C SER A 21 3.84 5.01 -8.01
N LEU A 22 4.98 4.83 -8.68
CA LEU A 22 5.64 3.54 -8.77
C LEU A 22 6.19 3.07 -7.41
N GLN A 23 6.78 3.97 -6.63
CA GLN A 23 7.26 3.67 -5.28
C GLN A 23 6.13 3.21 -4.36
N ASN A 24 4.98 3.90 -4.39
CA ASN A 24 3.80 3.52 -3.60
C ASN A 24 3.25 2.14 -4.01
N LEU A 25 3.24 1.84 -5.31
CA LEU A 25 2.82 0.53 -5.81
C LEU A 25 3.75 -0.58 -5.31
N ILE A 26 5.07 -0.38 -5.40
CA ILE A 26 6.07 -1.33 -4.92
C ILE A 26 5.93 -1.53 -3.41
N ALA A 27 5.71 -0.47 -2.63
CA ALA A 27 5.50 -0.56 -1.19
C ALA A 27 4.26 -1.41 -0.85
N ARG A 28 3.16 -1.24 -1.61
CA ARG A 28 1.91 -2.00 -1.44
C ARG A 28 2.10 -3.49 -1.76
N ILE A 29 2.84 -3.81 -2.82
CA ILE A 29 3.11 -5.20 -3.23
C ILE A 29 4.05 -5.89 -2.25
N ARG A 30 5.00 -5.14 -1.68
CA ARG A 30 5.96 -5.66 -0.70
C ARG A 30 5.41 -5.68 0.74
N ASP A 31 4.21 -5.18 0.97
CA ASP A 31 3.56 -5.23 2.28
C ASP A 31 3.21 -6.69 2.62
N PRO A 32 3.82 -7.28 3.68
CA PRO A 32 3.49 -8.63 4.08
C PRO A 32 2.03 -8.74 4.50
N TYR A 33 1.32 -9.75 3.99
CA TYR A 33 -0.02 -10.06 4.49
C TYR A 33 0.05 -10.38 5.99
N ARG A 34 -0.56 -9.53 6.82
CA ARG A 34 -0.65 -9.66 8.27
C ARG A 34 -2.02 -10.21 8.67
N PRO A 35 -2.18 -11.53 8.71
CA PRO A 35 -3.43 -12.15 9.12
C PRO A 35 -3.86 -11.69 10.52
N GLU A 36 -2.93 -11.31 11.39
CA GLU A 36 -3.21 -10.89 12.78
C GLU A 36 -4.12 -9.65 12.85
N LEU A 37 -4.14 -8.81 11.81
CA LEU A 37 -5.06 -7.66 11.72
C LEU A 37 -6.47 -8.04 11.26
N HIS A 38 -6.60 -9.17 10.56
CA HIS A 38 -7.84 -9.59 9.89
C HIS A 38 -8.53 -10.77 10.56
N TYR A 39 -7.78 -11.59 11.31
CA TYR A 39 -8.30 -12.67 12.13
C TYR A 39 -8.65 -12.17 13.53
N MET A 40 -9.59 -11.23 13.61
CA MET A 40 -10.27 -10.87 14.86
C MET A 40 -11.47 -11.79 15.15
N ARG A 41 -11.47 -12.99 14.55
CA ARG A 41 -12.47 -14.02 14.83
C ARG A 41 -11.80 -15.06 15.72
N GLY A 42 -12.06 -14.94 17.02
CA GLY A 42 -11.63 -15.91 18.01
C GLY A 42 -12.13 -17.33 17.68
N PRO A 43 -11.71 -18.34 18.47
CA PRO A 43 -12.08 -19.72 18.22
C PRO A 43 -13.59 -19.87 18.01
N GLY A 44 -13.96 -20.44 16.86
CA GLY A 44 -15.36 -20.63 16.52
C GLY A 44 -16.02 -21.71 17.40
N PRO A 45 -17.35 -21.84 17.36
CA PRO A 45 -18.09 -22.85 18.16
C PRO A 45 -17.58 -24.28 17.95
N LYS A 46 -17.14 -24.62 16.71
CA LYS A 46 -16.54 -25.92 16.38
C LYS A 46 -15.18 -26.16 17.06
N TRP A 47 -14.43 -25.10 17.35
CA TRP A 47 -13.18 -25.21 18.09
C TRP A 47 -13.46 -25.45 19.57
N HIS A 48 -14.41 -24.71 20.16
CA HIS A 48 -14.84 -24.90 21.54
C HIS A 48 -15.44 -26.28 21.77
N ALA A 49 -16.26 -26.81 20.85
CA ALA A 49 -16.83 -28.16 20.99
C ALA A 49 -15.75 -29.27 21.04
N LYS A 50 -14.55 -29.02 20.51
CA LYS A 50 -13.43 -29.98 20.54
C LYS A 50 -12.49 -29.83 21.73
N HIS A 51 -12.49 -28.65 22.36
CA HIS A 51 -11.54 -28.28 23.42
C HIS A 51 -12.24 -27.83 24.71
N ALA A 52 -13.57 -27.98 24.80
CA ALA A 52 -14.30 -27.90 26.05
C ALA A 52 -13.86 -29.10 26.89
N ILE A 53 -13.02 -28.79 27.88
CA ILE A 53 -12.63 -29.71 28.96
C ILE A 53 -13.86 -29.99 29.82
#